data_AF-A0A1V3IX04-F1
#
_entry.id   AF-A0A1V3IX04-F1
#
_cell.length_a   1.000
_cell.length_b   1.000
_cell.length_c   1.000
_cell.angle_alpha   90.00
_cell.angle_beta   90.00
_cell.angle_gamma   90.00
#
_symmetry.space_group_name_H-M   'P 1'
#
loop_
_entity.id
_entity.type
_entity.pdbx_description
1 polymer ?
#
loop_
_entity_poly.entity_id
_entity_poly.type
_entity_poly.pdbx_seq_one_letter_code
_entity_poly.pdbx_strand_id
1 'polypeptide(L)'
;MKVNALILITILFLNNCAREGSFIVKLWDGYYARQNTSIAFAKEEQAFYDNEPIEKKILREKNNKRCNKIINTLFNKKQKIYGEGQVNKSDIYVHCMRVNHTPLYRDIPQKYDWLKDEDVRFKD
;
A
#
# COMPACT_ATOMS: atom_id res chain seq x y z
N MET A 1 -23.11 -12.89 38.30
CA MET A 1 -23.72 -12.68 36.97
C MET A 1 -22.66 -12.54 35.88
N LYS A 2 -21.93 -13.60 35.54
CA LYS A 2 -20.99 -13.62 34.39
C LYS A 2 -21.32 -14.70 33.35
N VAL A 3 -22.15 -15.68 33.75
CA VAL A 3 -22.47 -16.89 32.97
C VAL A 3 -23.50 -16.59 31.86
N ASN A 4 -24.42 -15.64 32.06
CA ASN A 4 -25.50 -15.38 31.09
C ASN A 4 -25.04 -14.71 29.79
N ALA A 5 -24.00 -13.87 29.82
CA ALA A 5 -23.49 -13.23 28.60
C ALA A 5 -22.73 -14.22 27.71
N LEU A 6 -21.97 -15.14 28.32
CA LEU A 6 -21.20 -16.16 27.60
C LEU A 6 -22.12 -17.17 26.91
N ILE A 7 -23.24 -17.54 27.56
CA ILE A 7 -24.29 -18.39 26.99
C ILE A 7 -25.02 -17.70 25.83
N LEU A 8 -25.31 -16.41 25.94
CA LEU A 8 -25.92 -15.64 24.84
C LEU A 8 -25.01 -15.56 23.61
N ILE A 9 -23.70 -15.35 23.82
CA ILE A 9 -22.70 -15.33 22.74
C ILE A 9 -22.61 -16.71 22.07
N THR A 10 -22.52 -17.80 22.84
CA THR A 10 -22.45 -19.14 22.25
C THR A 10 -23.71 -19.53 21.48
N ILE A 11 -24.90 -19.17 21.96
CA ILE A 11 -26.17 -19.42 21.25
C ILE A 11 -26.25 -18.62 19.93
N LEU A 12 -25.79 -17.36 19.94
CA LEU A 12 -25.74 -16.54 18.73
C LEU A 12 -24.74 -17.06 17.69
N PHE A 13 -23.57 -17.54 18.14
CA PHE A 13 -22.59 -18.17 17.27
C PHE A 13 -23.10 -19.51 16.71
N LEU A 14 -23.65 -20.40 17.54
CA LEU A 14 -24.15 -21.71 17.12
C LEU A 14 -25.30 -21.62 16.10
N ASN A 15 -26.26 -20.70 16.29
CA ASN A 15 -27.39 -20.54 15.36
C ASN A 15 -26.99 -19.89 14.03
N ASN A 16 -25.90 -19.10 13.99
CA ASN A 16 -25.44 -18.44 12.77
C ASN A 16 -24.36 -19.24 12.04
N CYS A 17 -23.59 -20.10 12.72
CA CYS A 17 -22.53 -20.90 12.09
C CYS A 17 -23.08 -21.96 11.12
N ALA A 18 -24.30 -22.46 11.35
CA ALA A 18 -24.94 -23.50 10.52
C ALA A 18 -25.75 -22.97 9.33
N ARG A 19 -25.91 -21.64 9.18
CA ARG A 19 -26.72 -21.05 8.12
C ARG A 19 -25.82 -20.31 7.14
N GLU A 20 -25.63 -20.90 5.96
CA GLU A 20 -24.96 -20.21 4.85
C GLU A 20 -25.60 -18.84 4.63
N GLY A 21 -24.77 -17.80 4.60
CA GLY A 21 -25.22 -16.42 4.45
C GLY A 21 -25.56 -15.67 5.74
N SER A 22 -25.35 -16.25 6.92
CA SER A 22 -25.45 -15.51 8.20
C SER A 22 -24.43 -14.38 8.29
N PHE A 23 -24.73 -13.36 9.11
CA PHE A 23 -23.84 -12.21 9.27
C PHE A 23 -22.44 -12.61 9.77
N ILE A 24 -22.37 -13.57 10.70
CA ILE A 24 -21.10 -14.03 11.28
C ILE A 24 -20.27 -14.77 10.22
N VAL A 25 -20.89 -15.64 9.41
CA VAL A 25 -20.20 -16.35 8.31
C VAL A 25 -19.72 -15.37 7.25
N LYS A 26 -20.54 -14.41 6.81
CA LYS A 26 -20.11 -13.37 5.85
C LYS A 26 -18.96 -12.51 6.37
N LEU A 27 -18.95 -12.18 7.66
CA LEU A 27 -17.88 -11.42 8.29
C LEU A 27 -16.58 -12.24 8.36
N TRP A 28 -16.69 -13.53 8.68
CA TRP A 28 -15.58 -14.49 8.68
C TRP A 28 -15.01 -14.67 7.26
N ASP A 29 -15.86 -14.97 6.28
CA ASP A 29 -15.47 -15.10 4.87
C ASP A 29 -14.83 -13.80 4.35
N GLY A 30 -15.37 -12.64 4.71
CA GLY A 30 -14.79 -11.35 4.38
C GLY A 30 -13.39 -11.14 4.99
N TYR A 31 -13.18 -11.57 6.24
CA TYR A 31 -11.88 -11.51 6.89
C TYR A 31 -10.85 -12.41 6.19
N TYR A 32 -11.20 -13.68 5.93
CA TYR A 32 -10.30 -14.61 5.25
C TYR A 32 -10.07 -14.24 3.78
N ALA A 33 -11.08 -13.73 3.08
CA ALA A 33 -10.92 -13.20 1.73
C ALA A 33 -9.90 -12.06 1.71
N ARG A 34 -10.01 -11.11 2.64
CA ARG A 34 -9.03 -10.02 2.78
C ARG A 34 -7.63 -10.55 3.09
N GLN A 35 -7.50 -11.52 3.99
CA GLN A 35 -6.21 -12.12 4.31
C GLN A 35 -5.59 -12.83 3.11
N ASN A 36 -6.38 -13.64 2.39
CA ASN A 36 -5.93 -14.36 1.20
C ASN A 36 -5.51 -13.41 0.08
N THR A 37 -6.27 -12.33 -0.16
CA THR A 37 -5.86 -11.30 -1.13
C THR A 37 -4.56 -10.60 -0.74
N SER A 38 -4.34 -10.34 0.55
CA SER A 38 -3.09 -9.75 1.05
C SER A 38 -1.90 -10.70 0.85
N ILE A 39 -2.09 -12.00 1.11
CA ILE A 39 -1.05 -13.02 0.91
C ILE A 39 -0.72 -13.16 -0.58
N ALA A 40 -1.74 -13.21 -1.44
CA ALA A 40 -1.56 -13.28 -2.89
C ALA A 40 -0.81 -12.05 -3.41
N PHE A 41 -1.19 -10.85 -2.96
CA PHE A 41 -0.49 -9.61 -3.30
C PHE A 41 0.98 -9.66 -2.90
N ALA A 42 1.29 -10.05 -1.66
CA ALA A 42 2.67 -10.13 -1.17
C ALA A 42 3.50 -11.14 -1.99
N LYS A 43 2.90 -12.27 -2.36
CA LYS A 43 3.56 -13.30 -3.20
C LYS A 43 3.88 -12.76 -4.60
N GLU A 44 2.92 -12.07 -5.22
CA GLU A 44 3.13 -11.49 -6.55
C GLU A 44 4.14 -10.33 -6.52
N GLU A 45 4.10 -9.49 -5.48
CA GLU A 45 5.06 -8.42 -5.26
C GLU A 45 6.48 -8.96 -5.10
N GLN A 46 6.65 -10.01 -4.28
CA GLN A 46 7.94 -10.66 -4.10
C GLN A 46 8.45 -11.23 -5.43
N ALA A 47 7.62 -11.96 -6.17
CA ALA A 47 8.00 -12.52 -7.46
C ALA A 47 8.41 -11.42 -8.48
N PHE A 48 7.74 -10.27 -8.45
CA PHE A 48 8.10 -9.13 -9.30
C PHE A 48 9.51 -8.63 -9.02
N TYR A 49 9.89 -8.42 -7.74
CA TYR A 49 11.22 -7.94 -7.39
C TYR A 49 12.29 -9.02 -7.52
N ASP A 50 11.97 -10.28 -7.25
CA ASP A 50 12.91 -11.40 -7.38
C ASP A 50 13.35 -11.59 -8.83
N ASN A 51 12.44 -11.37 -9.79
CA ASN A 51 12.69 -11.47 -11.23
C ASN A 51 13.44 -10.27 -11.84
N GLU A 52 13.74 -9.22 -11.07
CA GLU A 52 14.51 -8.08 -11.59
C GLU A 52 15.98 -8.47 -11.83
N PRO A 53 16.61 -7.97 -12.91
CA PRO A 53 18.05 -8.18 -13.13
C PRO A 53 18.87 -7.49 -12.03
N ILE A 54 20.07 -8.01 -11.77
CA ILE A 54 20.95 -7.53 -10.68
C ILE A 54 21.22 -6.02 -10.79
N GLU A 55 21.48 -5.52 -12.00
CA GLU A 55 21.70 -4.09 -12.25
C GLU A 55 20.51 -3.24 -11.83
N LYS A 56 19.29 -3.71 -12.09
CA LYS A 56 18.05 -3.01 -11.70
C LYS A 56 17.82 -3.06 -10.20
N LYS A 57 18.18 -4.16 -9.52
CA LYS A 57 18.12 -4.26 -8.05
C LYS A 57 19.06 -3.23 -7.39
N ILE A 58 20.28 -3.10 -7.90
CA ILE A 58 21.25 -2.10 -7.43
C ILE A 58 20.72 -0.68 -7.69
N LEU A 59 20.20 -0.42 -8.89
CA LEU A 59 19.60 0.88 -9.22
C LEU A 59 18.41 1.20 -8.29
N ARG A 60 17.54 0.23 -8.02
CA ARG A 60 16.41 0.38 -7.09
C ARG A 60 16.86 0.74 -5.70
N GLU A 61 17.90 0.10 -5.17
CA GLU A 61 18.42 0.43 -3.85
C GLU A 61 18.99 1.87 -3.78
N LYS A 62 19.75 2.27 -4.82
CA LYS A 62 20.26 3.64 -4.97
C LYS A 62 19.13 4.65 -5.03
N ASN A 63 18.11 4.37 -5.85
CA ASN A 63 16.95 5.23 -6.02
C ASN A 63 16.12 5.31 -4.74
N ASN A 64 15.91 4.19 -4.04
CA ASN A 64 15.19 4.16 -2.77
C ASN A 64 15.85 5.10 -1.74
N LYS A 65 17.18 5.02 -1.60
CA LYS A 65 17.94 5.93 -0.70
C LYS A 65 17.79 7.40 -1.12
N ARG A 66 17.92 7.71 -2.42
CA ARG A 66 17.88 9.08 -2.93
C ARG A 66 16.47 9.68 -2.89
N CYS A 67 15.45 8.91 -3.27
CA CYS A 67 14.04 9.31 -3.17
C CYS A 67 13.66 9.59 -1.72
N ASN A 68 13.98 8.71 -0.76
CA ASN A 68 13.69 8.94 0.65
C ASN A 68 14.32 10.23 1.20
N LYS A 69 15.52 10.59 0.74
CA LYS A 69 16.21 11.82 1.15
C LYS A 69 15.46 13.09 0.72
N ILE A 70 14.80 13.08 -0.44
CA ILE A 70 14.15 14.28 -1.00
C ILE A 70 12.68 14.44 -0.57
N ILE A 71 12.00 13.35 -0.16
CA ILE A 71 10.55 13.35 0.12
C ILE A 71 10.16 14.47 1.09
N ASN A 72 10.80 14.56 2.26
CA ASN A 72 10.38 15.50 3.30
C ASN A 72 10.56 16.95 2.84
N THR A 73 11.68 17.25 2.19
CA THR A 73 11.96 18.60 1.68
C THR A 73 10.97 18.98 0.58
N LEU A 74 10.71 18.09 -0.38
CA LEU A 74 9.79 18.35 -1.47
C LEU A 74 8.34 18.45 -0.97
N PHE A 75 7.92 17.56 -0.07
CA PHE A 75 6.62 17.59 0.57
C PHE A 75 6.37 18.94 1.25
N ASN A 76 7.28 19.38 2.12
CA ASN A 76 7.16 20.67 2.82
C ASN A 76 7.10 21.85 1.84
N LYS A 77 7.89 21.82 0.77
CA LYS A 77 7.88 22.87 -0.26
C LYS A 77 6.54 22.91 -1.01
N LYS A 78 6.01 21.76 -1.42
CA LYS A 78 4.76 21.67 -2.18
C LYS A 78 3.55 21.95 -1.29
N GLN A 79 3.53 21.44 -0.06
CA GLN A 79 2.44 21.69 0.90
C GLN A 79 2.26 23.19 1.19
N LYS A 80 3.35 23.96 1.26
CA LYS A 80 3.28 25.43 1.40
C LYS A 80 2.65 26.15 0.21
N ILE A 81 2.75 25.58 -0.99
CA ILE A 81 2.24 26.20 -2.23
C ILE A 81 0.79 25.77 -2.50
N TYR A 82 0.49 24.49 -2.31
CA TYR A 82 -0.78 23.86 -2.71
C TYR A 82 -1.74 23.62 -1.53
N GLY A 83 -1.29 23.80 -0.30
CA GLY A 83 -2.11 23.64 0.91
C GLY A 83 -2.05 22.23 1.51
N GLU A 84 -2.58 22.12 2.73
CA GLU A 84 -2.67 20.85 3.45
C GLU A 84 -3.70 19.92 2.80
N GLY A 85 -3.40 18.61 2.77
CA GLY A 85 -4.29 17.59 2.21
C GLY A 85 -4.19 17.35 0.70
N GLN A 86 -3.60 18.28 -0.08
CA GLN A 86 -3.41 18.08 -1.53
C GLN A 86 -2.15 17.30 -1.89
N VAL A 87 -1.14 17.35 -1.03
CA VAL A 87 0.19 16.78 -1.26
C VAL A 87 0.38 15.56 -0.38
N ASN A 88 0.89 14.46 -0.94
CA ASN A 88 1.20 13.24 -0.21
C ASN A 88 2.67 12.84 -0.41
N LYS A 89 3.32 12.41 0.68
CA LYS A 89 4.69 11.88 0.65
C LYS A 89 4.80 10.59 -0.15
N SER A 90 3.79 9.72 -0.07
CA SER A 90 3.76 8.46 -0.82
C SER A 90 3.78 8.73 -2.32
N ASP A 91 2.94 9.67 -2.79
CA ASP A 91 2.87 10.03 -4.21
C ASP A 91 4.21 10.57 -4.74
N ILE A 92 4.90 11.39 -3.94
CA ILE A 92 6.25 11.87 -4.24
C ILE A 92 7.23 10.69 -4.39
N TYR A 93 7.20 9.74 -3.45
CA TYR A 93 8.07 8.57 -3.49
C TYR A 93 7.80 7.69 -4.71
N VAL A 94 6.54 7.32 -4.95
CA VAL A 94 6.16 6.48 -6.09
C VAL A 94 6.54 7.15 -7.40
N HIS A 95 6.25 8.45 -7.55
CA HIS A 95 6.62 9.20 -8.74
C HIS A 95 8.15 9.28 -8.92
N CYS A 96 8.91 9.49 -7.84
CA CYS A 96 10.38 9.48 -7.87
C CYS A 96 10.95 8.13 -8.32
N MET A 97 10.44 7.02 -7.76
CA MET A 97 10.87 5.68 -8.14
C MET A 97 10.58 5.37 -9.60
N ARG A 98 9.41 5.83 -10.13
CA ARG A 98 9.00 5.67 -11.52
C ARG A 98 9.86 6.47 -12.49
N VAL A 99 10.01 7.78 -12.25
CA VAL A 99 10.77 8.71 -13.11
C VAL A 99 12.23 8.29 -13.24
N ASN A 100 12.80 7.68 -12.18
CA ASN A 100 14.17 7.17 -12.18
C ASN A 100 14.27 5.67 -12.56
N HIS A 101 13.32 5.16 -13.35
CA HIS A 101 13.34 3.83 -13.99
C HIS A 101 13.25 2.61 -13.04
N THR A 102 12.74 2.79 -11.83
CA THR A 102 12.54 1.71 -10.84
C THR A 102 11.12 1.71 -10.28
N PRO A 103 10.07 1.56 -11.11
CA PRO A 103 8.68 1.61 -10.67
C PRO A 103 8.38 0.54 -9.62
N LEU A 104 7.40 0.80 -8.75
CA LEU A 104 6.95 -0.18 -7.74
C LEU A 104 6.03 -1.23 -8.36
N TYR A 105 5.84 -2.33 -7.65
CA TYR A 105 4.87 -3.36 -8.05
C TYR A 105 3.46 -2.78 -8.15
N ARG A 106 2.77 -3.07 -9.27
CA ARG A 106 1.45 -2.50 -9.63
C ARG A 106 1.38 -0.96 -9.56
N ASP A 107 2.49 -0.30 -9.87
CA ASP A 107 2.50 1.16 -10.01
C ASP A 107 1.60 1.61 -11.16
N ILE A 108 0.69 2.55 -10.88
CA ILE A 108 -0.22 3.14 -11.87
C ILE A 108 0.18 4.61 -12.04
N PRO A 109 0.49 5.06 -13.27
CA PRO A 109 0.80 6.45 -13.53
C PRO A 109 -0.34 7.38 -13.13
N GLN A 110 -0.10 8.15 -12.07
CA GLN A 110 -0.95 9.27 -11.67
C GLN A 110 -0.32 10.58 -12.15
N LYS A 111 -1.17 11.48 -12.63
CA LYS A 111 -0.79 12.83 -13.04
C LYS A 111 -1.22 13.80 -11.95
N TYR A 112 -0.27 14.61 -11.50
CA TYR A 112 -0.51 15.65 -10.52
C TYR A 112 -0.18 17.00 -11.12
N ASP A 113 -0.96 18.03 -10.81
CA ASP A 113 -0.65 19.40 -11.23
C ASP A 113 0.53 19.97 -10.41
N TRP A 114 0.73 19.43 -9.20
CA TRP A 114 1.72 19.92 -8.23
C TRP A 114 3.06 19.17 -8.24
N LEU A 115 3.14 18.00 -8.89
CA LEU A 115 4.34 17.16 -8.93
C LEU A 115 4.74 16.89 -10.37
N LYS A 116 5.94 17.33 -10.76
CA LYS A 116 6.49 17.13 -12.10
C LYS A 116 7.70 16.21 -12.05
N ASP A 117 8.02 15.61 -13.18
CA ASP A 117 9.19 14.74 -13.34
C ASP A 117 10.48 15.44 -12.89
N GLU A 118 10.65 16.73 -13.22
CA GLU A 118 11.87 17.47 -12.90
C GLU A 118 12.08 17.69 -11.40
N ASP A 119 11.01 17.59 -10.60
CA ASP A 119 11.11 17.74 -9.14
C ASP A 119 11.82 16.54 -8.50
N VAL A 120 11.80 15.38 -9.15
CA VAL A 120 12.30 14.10 -8.59
C VAL A 120 13.34 13.41 -9.47
N ARG A 121 13.51 13.85 -10.73
CA ARG A 121 14.49 13.30 -11.67
C ARG A 121 15.90 13.57 -11.19
N PHE A 122 16.70 12.52 -11.16
CA PHE A 122 18.10 12.61 -10.83
C PHE A 122 18.87 13.17 -12.02
N LYS A 123 19.58 14.27 -11.79
CA LYS A 123 20.63 14.72 -12.71
C LYS A 123 21.85 13.83 -12.47
N ASP A 124 22.36 13.26 -13.56
CA ASP A 124 23.63 12.53 -13.61
C ASP A 124 24.81 13.50 -13.57
#